data_AF-A0A6A7LLX9-F1
#
_entry.id   AF-A0A6A7LLX9-F1
#
_cell.length_a   1.000
_cell.length_b   1.000
_cell.length_c   1.000
_cell.angle_alpha   90.00
_cell.angle_beta   90.00
_cell.angle_gamma   90.00
#
_symmetry.space_group_name_H-M   'P 1'
#
loop_
_entity.id
_entity.type
_entity.pdbx_description
1 polymer ?
#
loop_
_entity_poly.entity_id
_entity_poly.type
_entity_poly.pdbx_seq_one_letter_code
_entity_poly.pdbx_strand_id
1 'polypeptide(L)'
;MEDNSTSERHENNNLKAVIAFSEFLGPDTTFYQVTRTEQIIKFLDMKTKIFSDDPEKGWITTWNDYLVRIKHFFRWLHNCRITLNRQTEEDLCAASSVDWIIPRFANIKRKRTKRLSPYGENEIWDIEDPKKYHMRHVI
;
A
#
# COMPACT_ATOMS: atom_id res chain seq x y z
N MET A 1 13.55 0.75 -28.70
CA MET A 1 12.33 0.65 -27.87
C MET A 1 12.82 0.69 -26.45
N GLU A 2 12.57 1.76 -25.72
CA GLU A 2 13.02 1.87 -24.33
C GLU A 2 12.24 0.87 -23.49
N ASP A 3 12.95 -0.04 -22.82
CA ASP A 3 12.39 -0.89 -21.79
C ASP A 3 11.74 0.01 -20.74
N ASN A 4 10.42 -0.09 -20.58
CA ASN A 4 9.66 0.42 -19.44
C ASN A 4 10.03 -0.37 -18.16
N SER A 5 11.32 -0.54 -17.90
CA SER A 5 11.83 -1.31 -16.77
C SER A 5 11.59 -0.51 -15.49
N THR A 6 10.78 -1.10 -14.60
CA THR A 6 10.69 -0.59 -13.23
C THR A 6 12.07 -0.64 -12.58
N SER A 7 12.37 0.28 -11.67
CA SER A 7 13.69 0.23 -10.99
C SER A 7 13.88 -1.11 -10.28
N GLU A 8 15.06 -1.71 -10.34
CA GLU A 8 15.41 -2.97 -9.66
C GLU A 8 14.99 -2.95 -8.17
N ARG A 9 15.18 -1.81 -7.51
CA ARG A 9 14.75 -1.60 -6.12
C ARG A 9 13.24 -1.82 -5.93
N HIS A 10 12.42 -1.36 -6.88
CA HIS A 10 10.97 -1.52 -6.85
C HIS A 10 10.58 -3.00 -6.97
N GLU A 11 11.21 -3.72 -7.91
CA GLU A 11 11.02 -5.15 -8.14
C GLU A 11 11.43 -5.97 -6.93
N ASN A 12 12.63 -5.72 -6.40
CA ASN A 12 13.13 -6.35 -5.18
C ASN A 12 12.19 -6.14 -3.99
N ASN A 13 11.62 -4.94 -3.85
CA ASN A 13 10.66 -4.66 -2.78
C ASN A 13 9.30 -5.35 -3.02
N ASN A 14 8.88 -5.57 -4.27
CA ASN A 14 7.70 -6.37 -4.58
C ASN A 14 7.91 -7.83 -4.17
N LEU A 15 9.04 -8.42 -4.57
CA LEU A 15 9.39 -9.80 -4.22
C LEU A 15 9.49 -9.99 -2.71
N LYS A 16 10.15 -9.07 -2.00
CA LYS A 16 10.22 -9.10 -0.53
C LYS A 16 8.83 -9.13 0.14
N ALA A 17 7.88 -8.36 -0.38
CA ALA A 17 6.52 -8.34 0.17
C ALA A 17 5.79 -9.67 -0.07
N VAL A 18 5.97 -10.28 -1.26
CA VAL A 18 5.36 -11.58 -1.61
C VAL A 18 6.00 -12.70 -0.80
N ILE A 19 7.33 -12.72 -0.66
CA ILE A 19 8.08 -13.70 0.12
C ILE A 19 7.66 -13.65 1.59
N ALA A 20 7.63 -12.46 2.19
CA ALA A 20 7.21 -12.29 3.57
C ALA A 20 5.76 -12.76 3.80
N PHE A 21 4.90 -12.60 2.78
CA PHE A 21 3.53 -13.11 2.85
C PHE A 21 3.48 -14.64 2.73
N SER A 22 4.27 -15.27 1.85
CA SER A 22 4.35 -16.75 1.82
C SER A 22 4.89 -17.34 3.12
N GLU A 23 5.91 -16.72 3.71
CA GLU A 23 6.46 -17.16 4.99
C GLU A 23 5.40 -17.12 6.10
N PHE A 24 4.55 -16.09 6.10
CA PHE A 24 3.44 -15.99 7.02
C PHE A 24 2.35 -17.05 6.79
N LEU A 25 2.06 -17.42 5.54
CA LEU A 25 1.10 -18.48 5.22
C LEU A 25 1.57 -19.86 5.64
N GLY A 26 2.90 -20.06 5.71
CA GLY A 26 3.52 -21.33 6.04
C GLY A 26 3.61 -22.29 4.84
N PRO A 27 4.30 -23.43 5.00
CA PRO A 27 4.62 -24.34 3.91
C PRO A 27 3.42 -25.08 3.34
N ASP A 28 2.34 -25.23 4.13
CA ASP A 28 1.17 -26.04 3.76
C ASP A 28 0.15 -25.27 2.92
N THR A 29 0.30 -23.94 2.81
CA THR A 29 -0.66 -23.07 2.14
C THR A 29 -0.03 -22.42 0.91
N THR A 30 -0.59 -22.71 -0.26
CA THR A 30 -0.22 -22.05 -1.51
C THR A 30 -1.00 -20.75 -1.72
N PHE A 31 -0.48 -19.84 -2.56
CA PHE A 31 -1.20 -18.62 -2.91
C PHE A 31 -2.56 -18.88 -3.56
N TYR A 32 -2.76 -20.02 -4.22
CA TYR A 32 -4.03 -20.41 -4.83
C TYR A 32 -5.12 -20.75 -3.82
N GLN A 33 -4.74 -21.16 -2.60
CA GLN A 33 -5.66 -21.49 -1.52
C GLN A 33 -6.10 -20.25 -0.73
N VAL A 34 -5.47 -19.09 -0.96
CA VAL A 34 -5.87 -17.82 -0.34
C VAL A 34 -7.16 -17.33 -0.99
N THR A 35 -8.26 -17.44 -0.24
CA THR A 35 -9.60 -17.02 -0.70
C THR A 35 -10.28 -16.06 0.26
N ARG A 36 -9.68 -15.85 1.43
CA ARG A 36 -10.26 -15.10 2.54
C ARG A 36 -9.50 -13.81 2.78
N THR A 37 -10.22 -12.71 2.85
CA THR A 37 -9.67 -11.37 3.12
C THR A 37 -8.92 -11.35 4.46
N GLU A 38 -9.39 -12.13 5.44
CA GLU A 38 -8.83 -12.22 6.78
C GLU A 38 -7.38 -12.74 6.77
N GLN A 39 -7.00 -13.60 5.83
CA GLN A 39 -5.63 -14.11 5.73
C GLN A 39 -4.66 -12.97 5.38
N ILE A 40 -5.05 -12.09 4.44
CA ILE A 40 -4.26 -10.92 4.06
C ILE A 40 -4.26 -9.89 5.20
N ILE A 41 -5.41 -9.64 5.82
CA ILE A 41 -5.50 -8.68 6.93
C ILE A 41 -4.64 -9.11 8.12
N LYS A 42 -4.67 -10.38 8.51
CA LYS A 42 -3.84 -10.90 9.62
C LYS A 42 -2.35 -10.68 9.37
N PHE A 43 -1.88 -10.94 8.14
CA PHE A 43 -0.50 -10.65 7.77
C PHE A 43 -0.18 -9.15 7.88
N LEU A 44 -1.04 -8.30 7.32
CA LEU A 44 -0.81 -6.86 7.34
C LEU A 44 -0.83 -6.30 8.77
N ASP A 45 -1.70 -6.84 9.63
CA ASP A 45 -1.79 -6.43 11.03
C ASP A 45 -0.55 -6.85 11.84
N MET A 46 0.21 -7.86 11.42
CA MET A 46 1.54 -8.15 11.97
C MET A 46 2.55 -7.01 11.72
N LYS A 47 2.31 -6.14 10.74
CA LYS A 47 3.12 -4.95 10.47
C LYS A 47 2.66 -3.72 11.26
N THR A 48 1.65 -3.86 12.11
CA THR A 48 1.20 -2.78 13.00
C THR A 48 2.12 -2.68 14.21
N LYS A 49 2.21 -1.47 14.76
CA LYS A 49 2.92 -1.21 16.01
C LYS A 49 1.93 -0.66 17.03
N ILE A 50 2.17 -0.96 18.30
CA ILE A 50 1.45 -0.35 19.41
C ILE A 50 1.79 1.14 19.52
N PHE A 51 0.89 1.93 20.11
CA PHE A 51 1.03 3.39 20.17
C PHE A 51 2.30 3.85 20.89
N SER A 52 2.79 3.10 21.88
CA SER A 52 4.04 3.43 22.59
C SER A 52 5.26 3.46 21.67
N ASP A 53 5.27 2.62 20.64
CA ASP A 53 6.44 2.40 19.78
C ASP A 53 6.36 3.25 18.49
N ASP A 54 5.16 3.71 18.14
CA ASP A 54 4.89 4.49 16.93
C ASP A 54 3.68 5.42 17.14
N PRO A 55 3.85 6.52 17.91
CA PRO A 55 2.77 7.45 18.22
C PRO A 55 2.22 8.16 16.97
N GLU A 56 3.09 8.37 15.97
CA GLU A 56 2.75 8.97 14.67
C GLU A 56 2.04 8.01 13.71
N LYS A 57 1.98 6.72 14.05
CA LYS A 57 1.36 5.65 13.25
C LYS A 57 2.00 5.54 11.85
N GLY A 58 3.31 5.68 11.76
CA GLY A 58 4.09 5.44 10.54
C GLY A 58 3.86 4.04 9.95
N TRP A 59 3.51 3.06 10.79
CA TRP A 59 3.11 1.72 10.38
C TRP A 59 1.93 1.71 9.40
N ILE A 60 1.08 2.74 9.36
CA ILE A 60 -0.01 2.87 8.36
C ILE A 60 0.57 2.92 6.95
N THR A 61 1.68 3.64 6.74
CA THR A 61 2.36 3.72 5.45
C THR A 61 2.90 2.34 5.07
N THR A 62 3.60 1.68 5.99
CA THR A 62 4.10 0.31 5.77
C THR A 62 2.97 -0.66 5.45
N TRP A 63 1.88 -0.64 6.24
CA TRP A 63 0.70 -1.47 6.04
C TRP A 63 0.09 -1.27 4.65
N ASN A 64 -0.06 -0.01 4.22
CA ASN A 64 -0.59 0.32 2.90
C ASN A 64 0.35 -0.10 1.76
N ASP A 65 1.66 0.06 1.94
CA ASP A 65 2.66 -0.34 0.95
C ASP A 65 2.63 -1.86 0.72
N TYR A 66 2.62 -2.66 1.79
CA TYR A 66 2.48 -4.11 1.68
C TYR A 66 1.13 -4.49 1.03
N LEU A 67 0.04 -3.85 1.43
CA LEU A 67 -1.28 -4.10 0.84
C LEU A 67 -1.27 -3.86 -0.68
N VAL A 68 -0.70 -2.75 -1.14
CA VAL A 68 -0.64 -2.44 -2.57
C VAL A 68 0.12 -3.52 -3.32
N ARG A 69 1.27 -3.96 -2.82
CA ARG A 69 2.09 -5.00 -3.47
C ARG A 69 1.38 -6.34 -3.53
N ILE A 70 0.78 -6.78 -2.41
CA ILE A 70 0.00 -8.02 -2.35
C ILE A 70 -1.22 -7.95 -3.28
N LYS A 71 -1.91 -6.80 -3.33
CA LYS A 71 -3.06 -6.58 -4.21
C LYS A 71 -2.68 -6.70 -5.68
N HIS A 72 -1.54 -6.13 -6.07
CA HIS A 72 -1.04 -6.24 -7.46
C HIS A 72 -0.64 -7.68 -7.78
N PHE A 73 0.01 -8.37 -6.85
CA PHE A 73 0.37 -9.78 -7.00
C PHE A 73 -0.87 -10.66 -7.21
N PHE A 74 -1.91 -10.53 -6.39
CA PHE A 74 -3.14 -11.31 -6.57
C PHE A 74 -3.94 -10.93 -7.80
N ARG A 75 -3.90 -9.65 -8.21
CA ARG A 75 -4.45 -9.23 -9.51
C ARG A 75 -3.73 -9.95 -10.64
N TRP A 76 -2.40 -9.93 -10.65
CA TRP A 76 -1.59 -10.65 -11.64
C TRP A 76 -1.90 -12.15 -11.63
N LEU A 77 -1.81 -12.81 -10.47
CA LEU A 77 -2.04 -14.25 -10.32
C LEU A 77 -3.42 -14.69 -10.83
N HIS A 78 -4.45 -13.91 -10.50
CA HIS A 78 -5.82 -14.20 -10.91
C HIS A 78 -6.01 -14.07 -12.43
N ASN A 79 -5.48 -13.01 -13.03
CA ASN A 79 -5.63 -12.80 -14.48
C ASN A 79 -4.76 -13.79 -15.27
N CYS A 80 -3.53 -14.08 -14.84
CA CYS A 80 -2.71 -15.13 -15.44
C CYS A 80 -3.40 -16.50 -15.42
N ARG A 81 -4.09 -16.84 -14.32
CA ARG A 81 -4.88 -18.08 -14.25
C ARG A 81 -6.04 -18.09 -15.25
N ILE A 82 -6.75 -16.98 -15.40
CA ILE A 82 -7.84 -16.86 -16.39
C ILE A 82 -7.30 -17.06 -17.80
N THR A 83 -6.16 -16.45 -18.12
CA THR A 83 -5.59 -16.55 -19.46
C THR A 83 -5.02 -17.94 -19.75
N LEU A 84 -4.41 -18.60 -18.76
CA LEU A 84 -3.96 -19.99 -18.89
C LEU A 84 -5.11 -20.95 -19.23
N ASN A 85 -6.29 -20.71 -18.64
CA ASN A 85 -7.49 -21.51 -18.91
C ASN A 85 -8.13 -21.24 -20.28
N ARG A 86 -7.73 -20.18 -20.99
CA ARG A 86 -8.29 -19.79 -22.30
C ARG A 86 -7.53 -20.36 -23.51
N GLN A 87 -6.42 -21.08 -23.32
CA GLN A 87 -5.69 -21.83 -24.36
C GLN A 87 -5.21 -21.07 -25.61
N THR A 88 -5.19 -19.73 -25.64
CA THR A 88 -4.52 -18.97 -26.71
C THR A 88 -3.31 -18.23 -26.14
N GLU A 89 -2.09 -18.65 -26.53
CA GLU A 89 -0.84 -17.97 -26.15
C GLU A 89 -0.82 -16.50 -26.58
N GLU A 90 -1.60 -16.13 -27.60
CA GLU A 90 -1.77 -14.76 -28.10
C GLU A 90 -2.53 -13.84 -27.11
N ASP A 91 -3.35 -14.40 -26.21
CA ASP A 91 -4.15 -13.62 -25.25
C ASP A 91 -3.38 -13.26 -23.95
N LEU A 92 -2.25 -13.92 -23.68
CA LEU A 92 -1.41 -13.67 -22.48
C LEU A 92 -0.87 -12.25 -22.41
N CYS A 93 -0.68 -11.61 -23.58
CA CYS A 93 -0.23 -10.23 -23.70
C CYS A 93 -1.28 -9.27 -24.30
N ALA A 94 -2.38 -9.77 -24.87
CA ALA A 94 -3.39 -8.93 -25.53
C ALA A 94 -4.45 -8.34 -24.60
N ALA A 95 -4.62 -8.91 -23.39
CA ALA A 95 -5.48 -8.32 -22.38
C ALA A 95 -4.82 -7.03 -21.84
N SER A 96 -5.22 -5.89 -22.41
CA SER A 96 -4.91 -4.56 -21.91
C SER A 96 -5.00 -4.53 -20.38
N SER A 97 -4.01 -3.94 -19.71
CA SER A 97 -3.98 -3.79 -18.24
C SER A 97 -5.25 -3.16 -17.64
N VAL A 98 -6.09 -2.56 -18.48
CA VAL A 98 -7.37 -1.94 -18.14
C VAL A 98 -8.41 -2.97 -17.68
N ASP A 99 -8.39 -4.18 -18.25
CA ASP A 99 -9.41 -5.21 -17.98
C ASP A 99 -9.06 -6.15 -16.82
N TRP A 100 -7.91 -5.92 -16.17
CA TRP A 100 -7.42 -6.81 -15.11
C TRP A 100 -8.27 -6.73 -13.86
N ILE A 101 -8.96 -7.82 -13.56
CA ILE A 101 -9.87 -7.91 -12.42
C ILE A 101 -9.07 -8.22 -11.15
N ILE A 102 -9.34 -7.46 -10.09
CA ILE A 102 -8.83 -7.76 -8.75
C ILE A 102 -9.80 -8.74 -8.07
N PRO A 103 -9.33 -9.88 -7.54
CA PRO A 103 -10.20 -10.81 -6.85
C PRO A 103 -10.81 -10.17 -5.58
N ARG A 104 -12.07 -10.51 -5.29
CA ARG A 104 -12.85 -9.85 -4.22
C ARG A 104 -12.15 -9.87 -2.86
N PHE A 105 -11.49 -10.97 -2.51
CA PHE A 105 -10.77 -11.13 -1.24
C PHE A 105 -9.53 -10.24 -1.11
N ALA A 106 -8.92 -9.82 -2.23
CA ALA A 106 -7.76 -8.93 -2.23
C ALA A 106 -8.15 -7.44 -2.38
N ASN A 107 -9.43 -7.12 -2.59
CA ASN A 107 -9.90 -5.75 -2.75
C ASN A 107 -10.10 -5.03 -1.40
N ILE A 108 -9.01 -4.95 -0.63
CA ILE A 108 -8.99 -4.32 0.69
C ILE A 108 -8.78 -2.81 0.54
N LYS A 109 -9.44 -2.03 1.40
CA LYS A 109 -9.28 -0.57 1.46
C LYS A 109 -8.02 -0.19 2.24
N ARG A 110 -7.32 0.84 1.75
CA ARG A 110 -6.15 1.42 2.44
C ARG A 110 -6.57 2.05 3.78
N LYS A 111 -5.71 1.92 4.79
CA LYS A 111 -5.87 2.63 6.07
C LYS A 111 -5.59 4.12 5.84
N ARG A 112 -6.41 5.00 6.43
CA ARG A 112 -6.22 6.45 6.35
C ARG A 112 -5.33 6.90 7.50
N THR A 113 -4.27 7.64 7.17
CA THR A 113 -3.51 8.38 8.18
C THR A 113 -4.40 9.54 8.65
N LYS A 114 -4.74 9.56 9.94
CA LYS A 114 -5.21 10.81 10.55
C LYS A 114 -3.98 11.70 10.62
N ARG A 115 -3.86 12.68 9.73
CA ARG A 115 -2.86 13.73 9.90
C ARG A 115 -3.19 14.38 11.24
N LEU A 116 -2.36 14.14 12.26
CA LEU A 116 -2.34 15.02 13.41
C LEU A 116 -1.86 16.35 12.86
N SER A 117 -2.53 17.45 13.23
CA SER A 117 -2.03 18.78 12.94
C SER A 117 -0.57 18.86 13.42
N PRO A 118 0.30 19.61 12.71
CA PRO A 118 1.66 19.88 13.19
C PRO A 118 1.70 20.53 14.58
N TYR A 119 0.56 21.07 15.02
CA TYR A 119 0.37 21.72 16.30
C TYR A 119 -0.42 20.79 17.23
N GLY A 120 0.03 20.68 18.47
CA GLY A 120 -0.79 20.13 19.57
C GLY A 120 -2.04 20.99 19.78
N GLU A 121 -3.11 20.42 20.35
CA GLU A 121 -4.38 21.14 20.59
C GLU A 121 -4.20 22.44 21.40
N ASN A 122 -3.12 22.51 22.19
CA ASN A 122 -2.75 23.63 23.04
C ASN A 122 -1.88 24.68 22.31
N GLU A 123 -1.16 24.30 21.25
CA GLU A 123 -0.24 25.18 20.50
C GLU A 123 -0.97 26.06 19.46
N ILE A 124 -2.24 25.75 19.18
CA ILE A 124 -3.06 26.49 18.20
C ILE A 124 -3.46 27.86 18.76
N TRP A 125 -3.55 28.00 20.08
CA TRP A 125 -4.03 29.22 20.74
C TRP A 125 -2.91 30.14 21.24
N ASP A 126 -1.65 29.67 21.27
CA ASP A 126 -0.50 30.47 21.70
C ASP A 126 0.02 31.44 20.61
N ILE A 127 -0.64 31.51 19.45
CA ILE A 127 -0.38 32.54 18.44
C ILE A 127 -1.18 33.80 18.83
N GLU A 128 -0.80 34.43 19.94
CA GLU A 128 -1.19 35.81 20.24
C GLU A 128 -0.24 36.79 19.53
N ASP A 129 -0.67 37.20 18.33
CA ASP A 129 -0.82 38.61 17.93
C ASP A 129 0.44 39.48 17.57
N PRO A 130 0.27 40.65 16.91
CA PRO A 130 0.86 40.94 15.61
C PRO A 130 1.98 41.98 15.71
N LYS A 131 3.13 41.73 15.07
CA LYS A 131 4.21 42.73 15.01
C LYS A 131 3.88 43.85 14.02
N LYS A 132 3.20 44.86 14.57
CA LYS A 132 3.34 46.32 14.35
C LYS A 132 3.47 46.81 12.91
N TYR A 133 2.39 47.44 12.46
CA TYR A 133 2.41 48.55 11.49
C TYR A 133 3.58 49.51 11.79
N HIS A 134 4.55 49.57 10.89
CA HIS A 134 5.48 50.69 10.86
C HIS A 134 4.91 51.73 9.88
N MET A 135 4.01 52.58 10.39
CA MET A 135 3.70 53.85 9.75
C MET A 135 5.02 54.64 9.67
N ARG A 136 5.58 54.78 8.47
CA ARG A 136 6.54 55.84 8.19
C ARG A 136 5.75 57.06 7.76
N HIS A 137 5.77 58.10 8.59
CA HIS A 137 5.51 59.47 8.19
C HIS A 137 6.68 60.33 8.67
N VAL A 138 6.96 61.36 7.86
CA VAL A 138 7.81 62.55 8.07
C VAL A 138 9.33 62.27 8.01
N ILE A 139 10.17 62.98 7.25
CA ILE A 139 10.12 64.35 6.68
C ILE A 139 10.63 64.32 5.23
#